data_AF-A0A3S1QYB8-F1
#
_entry.id   AF-A0A3S1QYB8-F1
#
_cell.length_a   1.000
_cell.length_b   1.000
_cell.length_c   1.000
_cell.angle_alpha   90.00
_cell.angle_beta   90.00
_cell.angle_gamma   90.00
#
_symmetry.space_group_name_H-M   'P 1'
#
loop_
_entity.id
_entity.type
_entity.pdbx_description
1 polymer ?
#
loop_
_entity_poly.entity_id
_entity_poly.type
_entity_poly.pdbx_seq_one_letter_code
_entity_poly.pdbx_strand_id
1 'polypeptide(L)'
;IRDALEAAAASGSRYIVVDAILDKDLIAIGEAAESDVLLSGGSGIALGLPTNFRRAGLIGRAAMDWMGKQGPAAVLCGSCSAMSRRQIAEHRKSHPTRVVEVDAVMDRAANPVEYAEWVIGQQQHGLPLVFSSAEPEAVAAAQKHHGKERVATAVEGFFGELARQLLAHGVRRLVTAGGETSG
;
A
#
# COMPACT_ATOMS: atom_id res chain seq x y z
N ILE A 1 -7.28 29.90 -13.86
CA ILE A 1 -7.93 28.65 -13.39
C ILE A 1 -9.17 28.99 -12.56
N ARG A 2 -9.04 29.74 -11.46
CA ARG A 2 -10.17 30.18 -10.62
C ARG A 2 -11.35 30.72 -11.43
N ASP A 3 -11.11 31.72 -12.28
CA ASP A 3 -12.18 32.34 -13.09
C ASP A 3 -12.89 31.32 -14.01
N ALA A 4 -12.16 30.32 -14.52
CA ALA A 4 -12.75 29.27 -15.35
C ALA A 4 -13.57 28.27 -14.52
N LEU A 5 -13.13 27.96 -13.28
CA LEU A 5 -13.90 27.14 -12.33
C LEU A 5 -15.20 27.84 -11.95
N GLU A 6 -15.12 29.13 -11.60
CA GLU A 6 -16.28 29.95 -11.26
C GLU A 6 -17.26 30.08 -12.43
N ALA A 7 -16.76 30.31 -13.65
CA ALA A 7 -17.58 30.38 -14.85
C ALA A 7 -18.29 29.04 -15.14
N ALA A 8 -17.60 27.91 -14.97
CA ALA A 8 -18.20 26.58 -15.13
C ALA A 8 -19.24 26.28 -14.04
N ALA A 9 -18.96 26.66 -12.79
CA ALA A 9 -19.94 26.51 -11.70
C ALA A 9 -21.19 27.38 -11.95
N ALA A 10 -21.00 28.62 -12.42
CA ALA A 10 -22.09 29.54 -12.76
C ALA A 10 -22.93 29.07 -13.95
N SER A 11 -22.34 28.32 -14.89
CA SER A 11 -23.07 27.68 -16.01
C SER A 11 -23.80 26.39 -15.60
N GLY A 12 -23.71 25.99 -14.33
CA GLY A 12 -24.43 24.85 -13.76
C GLY A 12 -23.64 23.55 -13.72
N SER A 13 -22.35 23.54 -14.10
CA SER A 13 -21.51 22.35 -13.96
C SER A 13 -21.37 21.95 -12.49
N ARG A 14 -21.63 20.68 -12.19
CA ARG A 14 -21.51 20.11 -10.83
C ARG A 14 -20.16 19.45 -10.56
N TYR A 15 -19.54 18.94 -11.62
CA TYR A 15 -18.22 18.31 -11.58
C TYR A 15 -17.39 18.92 -12.70
N ILE A 16 -16.20 19.42 -12.35
CA ILE A 16 -15.30 20.10 -13.29
C ILE A 16 -14.00 19.32 -13.30
N VAL A 17 -13.67 18.70 -14.43
CA VAL A 17 -12.38 18.04 -14.64
C VAL A 17 -11.39 19.09 -15.10
N VAL A 18 -10.23 19.14 -14.45
CA VAL A 18 -9.16 20.09 -14.78
C VAL A 18 -7.93 19.31 -15.20
N ASP A 19 -7.42 19.63 -16.40
CA ASP A 19 -6.22 18.98 -16.92
C ASP A 19 -4.98 19.38 -16.14
N ALA A 20 -4.10 18.40 -15.92
CA ALA A 20 -2.77 18.61 -15.35
C ALA A 20 -1.77 17.74 -16.11
N ILE A 21 -0.73 18.37 -16.66
CA ILE A 21 0.34 17.69 -17.39
C ILE A 21 1.59 17.60 -16.50
N LEU A 22 1.81 18.59 -15.64
CA LEU A 22 2.98 18.74 -14.78
C LEU A 22 2.56 19.05 -13.33
N ASP A 23 3.45 18.79 -12.37
CA ASP A 23 3.20 19.08 -10.94
C ASP A 23 2.85 20.56 -10.68
N LYS A 24 3.40 21.48 -11.48
CA LYS A 24 3.05 22.92 -11.39
C LYS A 24 1.59 23.19 -11.71
N ASP A 25 0.97 22.37 -12.56
CA ASP A 25 -0.45 22.49 -12.90
C ASP A 25 -1.29 22.06 -11.69
N LEU A 26 -0.91 20.96 -11.01
CA LEU A 26 -1.55 20.52 -9.77
C LEU A 26 -1.42 21.54 -8.63
N ILE A 27 -0.28 22.23 -8.52
CA ILE A 27 -0.10 23.32 -7.56
C ILE A 27 -1.05 24.48 -7.91
N ALA A 28 -1.11 24.90 -9.18
CA ALA A 28 -1.97 25.98 -9.63
C ALA A 28 -3.48 25.64 -9.47
N ILE A 29 -3.86 24.38 -9.68
CA ILE A 29 -5.20 23.85 -9.39
C ILE A 29 -5.50 23.98 -7.89
N GLY A 30 -4.58 23.52 -7.04
CA GLY A 30 -4.73 23.62 -5.59
C GLY A 30 -4.90 25.07 -5.14
N GLU A 31 -4.11 26.00 -5.66
CA GLU A 31 -4.26 27.43 -5.36
C GLU A 31 -5.60 28.01 -5.82
N ALA A 32 -6.06 27.65 -7.03
CA ALA A 32 -7.34 28.09 -7.56
C ALA A 32 -8.54 27.56 -6.76
N ALA A 33 -8.41 26.37 -6.19
CA ALA A 33 -9.44 25.70 -5.41
C ALA A 33 -9.43 26.08 -3.91
N GLU A 34 -8.70 27.13 -3.50
CA GLU A 34 -8.58 27.57 -2.10
C GLU A 34 -9.94 27.79 -1.39
N SER A 35 -10.96 28.24 -2.13
CA SER A 35 -12.30 28.52 -1.63
C SER A 35 -13.27 27.34 -1.77
N ASP A 36 -12.84 26.24 -2.40
CA ASP A 36 -13.71 25.10 -2.67
C ASP A 36 -13.86 24.24 -1.42
N VAL A 37 -15.11 23.87 -1.10
CA VAL A 37 -15.43 23.04 0.07
C VAL A 37 -15.09 21.57 -0.17
N LEU A 38 -15.02 21.13 -1.43
CA LEU A 38 -14.79 19.75 -1.81
C LEU A 38 -13.89 19.67 -3.05
N LEU A 39 -12.82 18.87 -2.96
CA LEU A 39 -11.99 18.44 -4.07
C LEU A 39 -11.96 16.91 -4.13
N SER A 40 -11.87 16.35 -5.34
CA SER A 40 -11.75 14.91 -5.54
C SER A 40 -10.67 14.58 -6.57
N GLY A 41 -9.82 13.58 -6.28
CA GLY A 41 -8.78 13.12 -7.19
C GLY A 41 -7.81 12.15 -6.52
N GLY A 42 -6.77 11.73 -7.26
CA GLY A 42 -5.62 11.02 -6.69
C GLY A 42 -4.78 11.92 -5.78
N SER A 43 -3.69 11.38 -5.21
CA SER A 43 -2.84 12.13 -4.27
C SER A 43 -2.26 13.43 -4.83
N GLY A 44 -2.04 13.50 -6.15
CA GLY A 44 -1.50 14.69 -6.82
C GLY A 44 -2.32 15.97 -6.60
N ILE A 45 -3.65 15.87 -6.45
CA ILE A 45 -4.51 17.05 -6.24
C ILE A 45 -4.19 17.76 -4.90
N ALA A 46 -3.58 17.04 -3.96
CA ALA A 46 -3.22 17.58 -2.65
C ALA A 46 -1.91 18.38 -2.64
N LEU A 47 -1.11 18.37 -3.72
CA LEU A 47 0.22 18.99 -3.75
C LEU A 47 0.19 20.50 -3.41
N GLY A 48 -0.79 21.23 -3.94
CA GLY A 48 -0.94 22.68 -3.71
C GLY A 48 -1.63 23.06 -2.40
N LEU A 49 -2.43 22.15 -1.82
CA LEU A 49 -3.36 22.48 -0.72
C LEU A 49 -2.67 23.00 0.55
N PRO A 50 -1.57 22.39 1.05
CA PRO A 50 -0.90 22.90 2.25
C PRO A 50 -0.43 24.35 2.13
N THR A 51 -0.14 24.84 0.92
CA THR A 51 0.29 26.22 0.71
C THR A 51 -0.84 27.22 0.95
N ASN A 52 -2.09 26.88 0.61
CA ASN A 52 -3.26 27.72 0.90
C ASN A 52 -3.42 27.91 2.42
N PHE A 53 -3.42 26.81 3.18
CA PHE A 53 -3.54 26.87 4.64
C PHE A 53 -2.38 27.61 5.31
N ARG A 54 -1.15 27.47 4.77
CA ARG A 54 0.01 28.25 5.24
C ARG A 54 -0.17 29.75 5.00
N ARG A 55 -0.65 30.15 3.81
CA ARG A 55 -0.92 31.55 3.47
C ARG A 55 -2.00 32.16 4.37
N ALA A 56 -3.01 31.37 4.71
CA ALA A 56 -4.07 31.75 5.65
C ALA A 56 -3.63 31.74 7.13
N GLY A 57 -2.40 31.34 7.45
CA GLY A 57 -1.90 31.24 8.83
C GLY A 57 -2.55 30.10 9.64
N LEU A 58 -3.24 29.17 8.99
CA LEU A 58 -3.98 28.08 9.62
C LEU A 58 -3.08 26.90 10.00
N ILE A 59 -1.94 26.75 9.32
CA ILE A 59 -0.92 25.75 9.65
C ILE A 59 0.47 26.38 9.66
N GLY A 60 1.31 25.90 10.57
CA GLY A 60 2.73 26.28 10.63
C GLY A 60 3.60 25.51 9.64
N ARG A 61 4.90 25.81 9.64
CA ARG A 61 5.93 24.96 9.03
C ARG A 61 6.43 23.96 10.07
N ALA A 62 5.67 22.90 10.32
CA ALA A 62 6.15 21.83 11.18
C ALA A 62 7.13 20.95 10.39
N ALA A 63 8.35 20.79 10.90
CA ALA A 63 9.20 19.68 10.50
C ALA A 63 8.61 18.40 11.12
N MET A 64 8.50 17.34 10.34
CA MET A 64 8.13 16.05 10.90
C MET A 64 9.37 15.42 11.54
N ASP A 65 9.45 15.48 12.88
CA ASP A 65 10.49 14.79 13.66
C ASP A 65 10.15 13.30 13.83
N TRP A 66 9.88 12.61 12.71
CA TRP A 66 9.65 11.18 12.74
C TRP A 66 10.96 10.42 12.67
N MET A 67 11.21 9.61 13.69
CA MET A 67 12.28 8.61 13.67
C MET A 67 11.69 7.21 13.58
N GLY A 68 12.26 6.40 12.68
CA GLY A 68 11.88 5.00 12.54
C GLY A 68 12.11 4.20 13.82
N LYS A 69 11.31 3.14 14.02
CA LYS A 69 11.53 2.18 15.09
C LYS A 69 12.72 1.28 14.75
N GLN A 70 13.48 0.86 15.76
CA GLN A 70 14.52 -0.16 15.64
C GLN A 70 13.96 -1.54 15.98
N GLY A 71 14.72 -2.59 15.64
CA GLY A 71 14.42 -3.98 15.99
C GLY A 71 14.10 -4.89 14.81
N PRO A 72 13.74 -6.16 15.08
CA PRO A 72 13.47 -7.18 14.06
C PRO A 72 12.42 -6.73 13.07
N ALA A 73 12.59 -7.13 11.80
CA ALA A 73 11.74 -6.72 10.70
C ALA A 73 11.33 -7.89 9.82
N ALA A 74 10.21 -7.73 9.14
CA ALA A 74 9.70 -8.68 8.17
C ALA A 74 9.03 -7.96 7.00
N VAL A 75 9.08 -8.58 5.82
CA VAL A 75 8.33 -8.14 4.64
C VAL A 75 7.20 -9.12 4.39
N LEU A 76 5.98 -8.61 4.21
CA LEU A 76 4.79 -9.37 3.85
C LEU A 76 4.28 -8.89 2.49
N CYS A 77 4.19 -9.78 1.52
CA CYS A 77 3.77 -9.44 0.15
C CYS A 77 2.66 -10.38 -0.34
N GLY A 78 1.41 -9.95 -0.25
CA GLY A 78 0.27 -10.65 -0.86
C GLY A 78 -0.04 -10.16 -2.29
N SER A 79 0.65 -9.12 -2.77
CA SER A 79 0.44 -8.56 -4.10
C SER A 79 1.06 -9.41 -5.22
N CYS A 80 0.25 -9.74 -6.22
CA CYS A 80 0.68 -10.41 -7.46
C CYS A 80 1.00 -9.43 -8.61
N SER A 81 1.17 -8.13 -8.33
CA SER A 81 1.44 -7.13 -9.37
C SER A 81 2.77 -7.40 -10.09
N ALA A 82 2.90 -6.93 -11.33
CA ALA A 82 4.16 -7.03 -12.09
C ALA A 82 5.34 -6.34 -11.39
N MET A 83 5.10 -5.27 -10.62
CA MET A 83 6.14 -4.60 -9.85
C MET A 83 6.53 -5.39 -8.61
N SER A 84 5.54 -5.91 -7.86
CA SER A 84 5.77 -6.73 -6.68
C SER A 84 6.59 -7.97 -7.00
N ARG A 85 6.32 -8.63 -8.13
CA ARG A 85 7.12 -9.77 -8.63
C ARG A 85 8.58 -9.40 -8.89
N ARG A 86 8.85 -8.23 -9.50
CA ARG A 86 10.23 -7.75 -9.71
C ARG A 86 10.93 -7.46 -8.39
N GLN A 87 10.24 -6.84 -7.44
CA GLN A 87 10.77 -6.56 -6.10
C GLN A 87 11.12 -7.85 -5.35
N ILE A 88 10.25 -8.87 -5.39
CA ILE A 88 10.51 -10.20 -4.82
C ILE A 88 11.71 -10.85 -5.50
N ALA A 89 11.78 -10.82 -6.83
CA ALA A 89 12.86 -11.41 -7.61
C ALA A 89 14.22 -10.75 -7.34
N GLU A 90 14.24 -9.46 -7.05
CA GLU A 90 15.44 -8.76 -6.61
C GLU A 90 15.79 -9.13 -5.16
N HIS A 91 14.82 -9.06 -4.24
CA HIS A 91 15.02 -9.30 -2.81
C HIS A 91 15.58 -10.70 -2.53
N ARG A 92 15.06 -11.73 -3.22
CA ARG A 92 15.49 -13.13 -3.07
C ARG A 92 16.94 -13.42 -3.48
N LYS A 93 17.63 -12.48 -4.14
CA LYS A 93 19.04 -12.66 -4.52
C LYS A 93 19.98 -12.61 -3.31
N SER A 94 19.59 -11.89 -2.27
CA SER A 94 20.46 -11.61 -1.12
C SER A 94 19.77 -11.76 0.23
N HIS A 95 18.46 -12.02 0.26
CA HIS A 95 17.68 -12.12 1.48
C HIS A 95 16.83 -13.39 1.52
N PRO A 96 16.53 -13.91 2.73
CA PRO A 96 15.71 -15.10 2.89
C PRO A 96 14.27 -14.81 2.46
N THR A 97 13.71 -15.69 1.64
CA THR A 97 12.31 -15.62 1.21
C THR A 97 11.60 -16.94 1.44
N ARG A 98 10.31 -16.86 1.76
CA ARG A 98 9.42 -18.02 1.89
C ARG A 98 8.12 -17.75 1.17
N VAL A 99 7.77 -18.66 0.28
CA VAL A 99 6.50 -18.63 -0.45
C VAL A 99 5.38 -19.19 0.41
N VAL A 100 4.20 -18.57 0.32
CA VAL A 100 2.93 -19.05 0.84
C VAL A 100 2.14 -19.56 -0.35
N GLU A 101 1.97 -20.87 -0.45
CA GLU A 101 1.17 -21.46 -1.51
C GLU A 101 -0.31 -21.22 -1.24
N VAL A 102 -1.02 -20.70 -2.25
CA VAL A 102 -2.45 -20.37 -2.13
C VAL A 102 -3.26 -21.62 -1.76
N ASP A 103 -3.00 -22.75 -2.39
CA ASP A 103 -3.71 -24.00 -2.11
C ASP A 103 -3.48 -24.46 -0.66
N ALA A 104 -2.26 -24.29 -0.12
CA ALA A 104 -1.97 -24.60 1.28
C ALA A 104 -2.74 -23.70 2.27
N VAL A 105 -3.00 -22.44 1.90
CA VAL A 105 -3.88 -21.54 2.68
C VAL A 105 -5.32 -22.02 2.60
N MET A 106 -5.79 -22.36 1.39
CA MET A 106 -7.16 -22.85 1.17
C MET A 106 -7.45 -24.15 1.93
N ASP A 107 -6.48 -25.06 1.97
CA ASP A 107 -6.56 -26.35 2.66
C ASP A 107 -6.25 -26.25 4.16
N ARG A 108 -5.96 -25.04 4.67
CA ARG A 108 -5.55 -24.78 6.07
C ARG A 108 -4.28 -25.54 6.49
N ALA A 109 -3.45 -25.91 5.53
CA ALA A 109 -2.14 -26.52 5.75
C ALA A 109 -1.05 -25.47 6.05
N ALA A 110 -1.23 -24.23 5.56
CA ALA A 110 -0.33 -23.13 5.88
C ALA A 110 -0.61 -22.58 7.29
N ASN A 111 0.35 -22.74 8.20
CA ASN A 111 0.23 -22.31 9.59
C ASN A 111 0.99 -20.99 9.85
N PRO A 112 0.30 -19.86 10.13
CA PRO A 112 0.95 -18.56 10.37
C PRO A 112 2.04 -18.57 11.45
N VAL A 113 1.92 -19.42 12.47
CA VAL A 113 2.93 -19.54 13.55
C VAL A 113 4.26 -20.05 12.99
N GLU A 114 4.23 -21.10 12.17
CA GLU A 114 5.44 -21.67 11.56
C GLU A 114 6.13 -20.69 10.59
N TYR A 115 5.34 -19.83 9.93
CA TYR A 115 5.90 -18.76 9.10
C TYR A 115 6.53 -17.67 9.97
N ALA A 116 5.92 -17.31 11.09
CA ALA A 116 6.49 -16.35 12.03
C ALA A 116 7.80 -16.88 12.66
N GLU A 117 7.82 -18.12 13.14
CA GLU A 117 9.02 -18.77 13.68
C GLU A 117 10.15 -18.82 12.66
N TRP A 118 9.83 -19.15 11.40
CA TRP A 118 10.81 -19.09 10.32
C TRP A 118 11.36 -17.67 10.13
N VAL A 119 10.52 -16.64 10.11
CA VAL A 119 10.98 -15.24 9.98
C VAL A 119 11.92 -14.87 11.13
N ILE A 120 11.64 -15.30 12.36
CA ILE A 120 12.52 -15.02 13.50
C ILE A 120 13.86 -15.75 13.36
N GLY A 121 13.85 -17.01 12.94
CA GLY A 121 15.08 -17.78 12.68
C GLY A 121 15.95 -17.20 11.57
N GLN A 122 15.37 -16.39 10.67
CA GLN A 122 16.08 -15.78 9.55
C GLN A 122 16.64 -14.37 9.83
N GLN A 123 16.39 -13.77 11.00
CA GLN A 123 16.78 -12.37 11.27
C GLN A 123 18.29 -12.11 11.15
N GLN A 124 19.14 -13.12 11.39
CA GLN A 124 20.60 -13.02 11.25
C GLN A 124 21.09 -13.10 9.80
N HIS A 125 20.22 -13.55 8.88
CA HIS A 125 20.54 -13.74 7.47
C HIS A 125 20.00 -12.60 6.57
N GLY A 126 19.48 -11.53 7.19
CA GLY A 126 18.94 -10.36 6.52
C GLY A 126 17.45 -10.14 6.81
N LEU A 127 16.80 -9.31 6.00
CA LEU A 127 15.37 -8.99 6.07
C LEU A 127 14.51 -10.11 5.44
N PRO A 128 13.81 -10.94 6.24
CA PRO A 128 13.03 -12.06 5.70
C PRO A 128 11.74 -11.58 5.05
N LEU A 129 11.40 -12.20 3.92
CA LEU A 129 10.22 -11.88 3.14
C LEU A 129 9.31 -13.11 3.01
N VAL A 130 8.05 -12.95 3.42
CA VAL A 130 6.99 -13.93 3.19
C VAL A 130 6.06 -13.38 2.12
N PHE A 131 5.80 -14.17 1.08
CA PHE A 131 5.00 -13.72 -0.06
C PHE A 131 4.06 -14.82 -0.57
N SER A 132 2.88 -14.46 -1.05
CA SER A 132 1.99 -15.43 -1.72
C SER A 132 2.60 -15.86 -3.05
N SER A 133 2.34 -17.09 -3.49
CA SER A 133 2.78 -17.55 -4.81
C SER A 133 2.29 -16.57 -5.88
N ALA A 134 3.26 -15.87 -6.48
CA ALA A 134 3.00 -14.64 -7.21
C ALA A 134 2.76 -14.89 -8.70
N GLU A 135 2.80 -16.13 -9.18
CA GLU A 135 2.59 -16.42 -10.59
C GLU A 135 1.10 -16.25 -10.94
N PRO A 136 0.77 -15.35 -11.88
CA PRO A 136 -0.61 -15.10 -12.29
C PRO A 136 -1.36 -16.38 -12.67
N GLU A 137 -0.67 -17.37 -13.23
CA GLU A 137 -1.22 -18.66 -13.63
C GLU A 137 -1.65 -19.49 -12.40
N ALA A 138 -0.84 -19.54 -11.34
CA ALA A 138 -1.15 -20.25 -10.11
C ALA A 138 -2.34 -19.60 -9.38
N VAL A 139 -2.34 -18.26 -9.30
CA VAL A 139 -3.47 -17.51 -8.74
C VAL A 139 -4.73 -17.74 -9.56
N ALA A 140 -4.66 -17.68 -10.89
CA ALA A 140 -5.81 -17.93 -11.76
C ALA A 140 -6.35 -19.36 -11.62
N ALA A 141 -5.48 -20.36 -11.49
CA ALA A 141 -5.86 -21.75 -11.26
C ALA A 141 -6.60 -21.91 -9.92
N ALA A 142 -6.05 -21.37 -8.83
CA ALA A 142 -6.67 -21.41 -7.52
C ALA A 142 -8.02 -20.67 -7.50
N GLN A 143 -8.11 -19.50 -8.13
CA GLN A 143 -9.36 -18.74 -8.25
C GLN A 143 -10.42 -19.50 -9.06
N LYS A 144 -10.02 -20.24 -10.10
CA LYS A 144 -10.92 -21.09 -10.88
C LYS A 144 -11.45 -22.27 -10.05
N HIS A 145 -10.63 -22.84 -9.17
CA HIS A 145 -11.01 -23.99 -8.36
C HIS A 145 -11.84 -23.61 -7.12
N HIS A 146 -11.44 -22.54 -6.43
CA HIS A 146 -11.99 -22.18 -5.11
C HIS A 146 -12.88 -20.92 -5.12
N GLY A 147 -12.87 -20.14 -6.20
CA GLY A 147 -13.57 -18.86 -6.32
C GLY A 147 -12.69 -17.67 -5.93
N LYS A 148 -12.75 -16.61 -6.73
CA LYS A 148 -11.87 -15.42 -6.60
C LYS A 148 -11.94 -14.75 -5.22
N GLU A 149 -13.15 -14.45 -4.75
CA GLU A 149 -13.35 -13.78 -3.46
C GLU A 149 -12.88 -14.64 -2.29
N ARG A 150 -13.18 -15.95 -2.32
CA ARG A 150 -12.75 -16.89 -1.28
C ARG A 150 -11.24 -16.98 -1.18
N VAL A 151 -10.54 -17.03 -2.31
CA VAL A 151 -9.08 -17.04 -2.35
C VAL A 151 -8.51 -15.74 -1.79
N ALA A 152 -9.05 -14.59 -2.22
CA ALA A 152 -8.60 -13.28 -1.73
C ALA A 152 -8.75 -13.19 -0.20
N THR A 153 -9.95 -13.43 0.33
CA THR A 153 -10.22 -13.39 1.77
C THR A 153 -9.37 -14.38 2.56
N ALA A 154 -9.12 -15.58 2.05
CA ALA A 154 -8.30 -16.56 2.74
C ALA A 154 -6.82 -16.15 2.82
N VAL A 155 -6.26 -15.63 1.71
CA VAL A 155 -4.88 -15.14 1.66
C VAL A 155 -4.71 -13.89 2.52
N GLU A 156 -5.65 -12.95 2.47
CA GLU A 156 -5.69 -11.76 3.33
C GLU A 156 -5.75 -12.16 4.81
N GLY A 157 -6.66 -13.07 5.17
CA GLY A 157 -6.78 -13.59 6.53
C GLY A 157 -5.50 -14.26 7.03
N PHE A 158 -4.83 -15.03 6.17
CA PHE A 158 -3.53 -15.64 6.49
C PHE A 158 -2.46 -14.58 6.78
N PHE A 159 -2.32 -13.55 5.93
CA PHE A 159 -1.34 -12.49 6.14
C PHE A 159 -1.64 -11.63 7.37
N GLY A 160 -2.93 -11.37 7.64
CA GLY A 160 -3.37 -10.69 8.85
C GLY A 160 -2.97 -11.46 10.12
N GLU A 161 -3.20 -12.78 10.14
CA GLU A 161 -2.79 -13.61 11.28
C GLU A 161 -1.26 -13.73 11.37
N LEU A 162 -0.56 -13.88 10.24
CA LEU A 162 0.91 -13.88 10.23
C LEU A 162 1.48 -12.58 10.80
N ALA A 163 0.92 -11.42 10.44
CA ALA A 163 1.32 -10.14 11.01
C ALA A 163 1.15 -10.11 12.53
N ARG A 164 0.02 -10.63 13.05
CA ARG A 164 -0.21 -10.77 14.51
C ARG A 164 0.83 -11.66 15.17
N GLN A 165 1.13 -12.81 14.56
CA GLN A 165 2.13 -13.74 15.08
C GLN A 165 3.53 -13.13 15.08
N LEU A 166 3.93 -12.42 14.02
CA LEU A 166 5.21 -11.73 13.96
C LEU A 166 5.38 -10.69 15.07
N LEU A 167 4.33 -9.90 15.34
CA LEU A 167 4.33 -8.94 16.44
C LEU A 167 4.45 -9.65 17.81
N ALA A 168 3.72 -10.75 18.01
CA ALA A 168 3.81 -11.56 19.22
C ALA A 168 5.22 -12.16 19.43
N HIS A 169 5.93 -12.44 18.34
CA HIS A 169 7.31 -12.94 18.35
C HIS A 169 8.37 -11.83 18.34
N GLY A 170 7.97 -10.57 18.55
CA GLY A 170 8.89 -9.45 18.78
C GLY A 170 9.34 -8.69 17.53
N VAL A 171 8.73 -8.93 16.36
CA VAL A 171 8.92 -8.06 15.19
C VAL A 171 8.42 -6.65 15.51
N ARG A 172 9.21 -5.64 15.13
CA ARG A 172 8.95 -4.22 15.43
C ARG A 172 8.68 -3.39 14.18
N ARG A 173 8.99 -3.94 13.01
CA ARG A 173 8.85 -3.27 11.71
C ARG A 173 8.27 -4.24 10.70
N LEU A 174 7.13 -3.88 10.12
CA LEU A 174 6.53 -4.61 9.02
C LEU A 174 6.58 -3.74 7.77
N VAL A 175 7.07 -4.32 6.68
CA VAL A 175 6.93 -3.74 5.34
C VAL A 175 5.90 -4.57 4.59
N THR A 176 4.82 -3.96 4.16
CA THR A 176 3.75 -4.63 3.41
C THR A 176 3.79 -4.23 1.94
N ALA A 177 3.38 -5.15 1.07
CA ALA A 177 3.22 -4.90 -0.37
C ALA A 177 1.88 -5.46 -0.87
N GLY A 178 1.02 -4.55 -1.33
CA GLY A 178 -0.37 -4.82 -1.72
C GLY A 178 -1.34 -4.03 -0.84
N GLY A 179 -2.34 -3.40 -1.45
CA GLY A 179 -3.35 -2.62 -0.74
C GLY A 179 -4.08 -3.46 0.31
N GLU A 180 -4.68 -4.57 -0.12
CA GLU A 180 -5.39 -5.50 0.76
C GLU A 180 -4.48 -6.17 1.80
N THR A 181 -3.21 -6.44 1.46
CA THR A 181 -2.24 -6.97 2.44
C THR A 181 -1.84 -5.94 3.50
N SER A 182 -1.96 -4.65 3.16
CA SER A 182 -1.60 -3.56 4.07
C SER A 182 -2.75 -3.12 4.96
N GLY A 183 -4.00 -3.38 4.54
CA GLY A 183 -5.20 -3.19 5.35
C GLY A 183 -5.26 -4.17 6.53
#